data_AF-A0A6C0NUW8-F1
#
_entry.id   AF-A0A6C0NUW8-F1
#
_cell.length_a   1.000
_cell.length_b   1.000
_cell.length_c   1.000
_cell.angle_alpha   90.00
_cell.angle_beta   90.00
_cell.angle_gamma   90.00
#
_symmetry.space_group_name_H-M   'P 1'
#
loop_
_entity.id
_entity.type
_entity.pdbx_description
1 polymer ?
#
loop_
_entity_poly.entity_id
_entity_poly.type
_entity_poly.pdbx_seq_one_letter_code
_entity_poly.pdbx_strand_id
1 'polypeptide(L)'
;MANEQTTKNEHDHDKGASCGVPKFNTEDIIVRADIMAKTKELASMIFTSEEVQQFQRAEKQIQGNERIQGLIAQIKKKQKEIVAFETTFKNADMAAKIEKEIEVLQDELDGIPIITEFQQSQADINYLLQTIVSVIRDTVADKITIEDAQVEEPEECM
;
A
#
# COMPACT_ATOMS: atom_id res chain seq x y z
N MET A 1 -4.94 50.47 -33.15
CA MET A 1 -3.73 50.54 -33.98
C MET A 1 -2.67 49.72 -33.25
N ALA A 2 -2.55 48.41 -33.56
CA ALA A 2 -1.52 47.80 -34.43
C ALA A 2 -0.11 47.94 -33.81
N ASN A 3 0.74 46.93 -33.65
CA ASN A 3 0.76 45.55 -34.15
C ASN A 3 1.80 44.71 -33.37
N GLU A 4 1.62 43.38 -33.38
CA GLU A 4 2.61 42.28 -33.42
C GLU A 4 3.84 42.25 -32.50
N GLN A 5 3.97 41.16 -31.73
CA GLN A 5 4.97 40.12 -32.05
C GLN A 5 4.68 38.78 -31.34
N THR A 6 4.50 37.79 -32.18
CA THR A 6 4.36 36.34 -32.00
C THR A 6 5.64 35.68 -31.49
N THR A 7 5.52 34.68 -30.62
CA THR A 7 6.31 33.44 -30.74
C THR A 7 5.47 32.25 -30.27
N LYS A 8 5.05 31.44 -31.23
CA LYS A 8 4.52 30.10 -31.05
C LYS A 8 5.70 29.14 -30.90
N ASN A 9 5.69 28.27 -29.89
CA ASN A 9 6.48 27.05 -29.88
C ASN A 9 5.52 25.87 -29.92
N GLU A 10 5.05 25.56 -31.12
CA GLU A 10 4.42 24.28 -31.46
C GLU A 10 5.54 23.36 -31.96
N HIS A 11 6.01 22.46 -31.10
CA HIS A 11 6.90 21.37 -31.54
C HIS A 11 6.02 20.27 -32.13
N ASP A 12 5.83 20.37 -33.44
CA ASP A 12 5.17 19.36 -34.27
C ASP A 12 6.20 18.28 -34.64
N HIS A 13 6.00 17.08 -34.11
CA HIS A 13 6.63 15.86 -34.57
C HIS A 13 5.54 14.83 -34.88
N ASP A 14 4.69 15.14 -35.85
CA ASP A 14 4.02 14.11 -36.65
C ASP A 14 4.94 13.73 -37.82
N LYS A 15 5.46 12.49 -37.83
CA LYS A 15 5.53 11.57 -38.98
C LYS A 15 6.04 10.20 -38.54
N GLY A 16 5.21 9.17 -38.71
CA GLY A 16 5.70 7.80 -38.95
C GLY A 16 4.98 6.71 -38.15
N ALA A 17 4.13 5.95 -38.86
CA ALA A 17 3.48 4.71 -38.44
C ALA A 17 2.57 4.84 -37.20
N SER A 18 1.27 5.03 -37.46
CA SER A 18 0.19 4.86 -36.50
C SER A 18 0.16 3.40 -35.99
N CYS A 19 1.06 3.05 -35.07
CA CYS A 19 0.82 1.97 -34.14
C CYS A 19 -0.44 2.35 -33.38
N GLY A 20 -1.56 1.72 -33.74
CA GLY A 20 -2.87 1.91 -33.13
C GLY A 20 -2.92 1.32 -31.72
N VAL A 21 -1.97 1.70 -30.86
CA VAL A 21 -2.02 1.38 -29.44
C VAL A 21 -3.14 2.22 -28.86
N PRO A 22 -4.24 1.61 -28.39
CA PRO A 22 -5.33 2.35 -27.80
C PRO A 22 -4.81 3.10 -26.57
N LYS A 23 -4.98 4.42 -26.56
CA LYS A 23 -4.64 5.26 -25.40
C LYS A 23 -5.82 5.18 -24.43
N PHE A 24 -5.66 4.43 -23.35
CA PHE A 24 -6.60 4.44 -22.24
C PHE A 24 -6.15 5.50 -21.23
N ASN A 25 -7.04 6.41 -20.82
CA ASN A 25 -6.75 7.27 -19.67
C ASN A 25 -6.78 6.42 -18.40
N THR A 26 -5.88 6.66 -17.46
CA THR A 26 -5.78 5.90 -16.21
C THR A 26 -7.09 5.92 -15.40
N GLU A 27 -7.91 6.97 -15.55
CA GLU A 27 -9.22 7.09 -14.90
C GLU A 27 -10.34 6.30 -15.61
N ASP A 28 -10.12 5.89 -16.87
CA ASP A 28 -11.04 5.07 -17.67
C ASP A 28 -10.81 3.56 -17.48
N ILE A 29 -9.91 3.15 -16.57
CA ILE A 29 -9.85 1.77 -16.09
C ILE A 29 -11.08 1.55 -15.20
N ILE A 30 -12.26 1.48 -15.82
CA ILE A 30 -13.43 0.88 -15.22
C ILE A 30 -13.06 -0.59 -15.04
N VAL A 31 -12.58 -0.93 -13.85
CA VAL A 31 -12.40 -2.33 -13.45
C VAL A 31 -13.73 -3.01 -13.72
N ARG A 32 -13.74 -3.91 -14.69
CA ARG A 32 -14.94 -4.56 -15.20
C ARG A 32 -15.73 -5.11 -14.01
N ALA A 33 -17.05 -4.95 -14.03
CA ALA A 33 -17.90 -5.22 -12.87
C ALA A 33 -17.79 -6.67 -12.36
N ASP A 34 -17.50 -7.61 -13.25
CA ASP A 34 -17.19 -9.01 -12.95
C ASP A 34 -15.86 -9.18 -12.17
N ILE A 35 -14.79 -8.49 -12.56
CA ILE A 35 -13.50 -8.47 -11.85
C ILE A 35 -13.73 -7.92 -10.45
N MET A 36 -14.43 -6.79 -10.32
CA MET A 36 -14.74 -6.20 -9.02
C MET A 36 -15.57 -7.13 -8.13
N ALA A 37 -16.56 -7.83 -8.70
CA ALA A 37 -17.36 -8.82 -7.98
C ALA A 37 -16.50 -9.98 -7.47
N LYS A 38 -15.62 -10.53 -8.31
CA LYS A 38 -14.69 -11.61 -7.93
C LYS A 38 -13.66 -11.15 -6.90
N THR A 39 -13.17 -9.93 -6.97
CA THR A 39 -12.30 -9.35 -5.95
C THR A 39 -13.00 -9.23 -4.59
N LYS A 40 -14.28 -8.83 -4.57
CA LYS A 40 -15.07 -8.79 -3.32
C LYS A 40 -15.31 -10.18 -2.73
N GLU A 41 -15.58 -11.17 -3.57
CA GLU A 41 -15.68 -12.57 -3.16
C GLU A 41 -14.37 -13.07 -2.54
N LEU A 42 -13.23 -12.80 -3.20
CA LEU A 42 -11.90 -13.11 -2.68
C LEU A 42 -11.62 -12.40 -1.35
N ALA A 43 -11.93 -11.11 -1.24
CA ALA A 43 -11.80 -10.36 0.01
C ALA A 43 -12.63 -10.98 1.15
N SER A 44 -13.81 -11.52 0.82
CA SER A 44 -14.67 -12.20 1.81
C SER A 44 -14.06 -13.52 2.28
N MET A 45 -13.41 -14.28 1.38
CA MET A 45 -12.66 -15.48 1.76
C MET A 45 -11.44 -15.15 2.63
N ILE A 46 -10.69 -14.11 2.26
CA ILE A 46 -9.55 -13.61 3.07
C ILE A 46 -10.03 -13.21 4.46
N PHE A 47 -11.17 -12.53 4.57
CA PHE A 47 -11.72 -12.13 5.87
C PHE A 47 -11.98 -13.33 6.79
N THR A 48 -12.35 -14.48 6.22
CA THR A 48 -12.59 -15.71 6.99
C THR A 48 -11.32 -16.52 7.29
N SER A 49 -10.17 -16.14 6.73
CA SER A 49 -8.88 -16.82 6.94
C SER A 49 -8.43 -16.80 8.40
N GLU A 50 -7.58 -17.74 8.77
CA GLU A 50 -7.08 -17.86 10.14
C GLU A 50 -6.26 -16.64 10.54
N GLU A 51 -5.43 -16.13 9.64
CA GLU A 51 -4.57 -14.97 9.83
C GLU A 51 -5.40 -13.73 10.19
N VAL A 52 -6.50 -13.50 9.48
CA VAL A 52 -7.40 -12.37 9.76
C VAL A 52 -8.15 -12.57 11.08
N GLN A 53 -8.56 -13.80 11.41
CA GLN A 53 -9.20 -14.06 12.70
C GLN A 53 -8.24 -13.90 13.87
N GLN A 54 -6.98 -14.33 13.74
CA GLN A 54 -5.94 -14.15 14.75
C GLN A 54 -5.71 -12.65 15.02
N PHE A 55 -5.57 -11.85 13.97
CA PHE A 55 -5.48 -10.39 14.10
C PHE A 55 -6.68 -9.78 14.82
N GLN A 56 -7.91 -10.14 14.44
CA GLN A 56 -9.12 -9.62 15.11
C GLN A 56 -9.17 -9.99 16.60
N ARG A 57 -8.75 -11.20 16.95
CA ARG A 57 -8.67 -11.64 18.36
C ARG A 57 -7.66 -10.81 19.14
N ALA A 58 -6.45 -10.63 18.60
CA ALA A 58 -5.41 -9.84 19.23
C ALA A 58 -5.81 -8.37 19.36
N GLU A 59 -6.40 -7.79 18.31
CA GLU A 59 -6.94 -6.43 18.31
C GLU A 59 -7.99 -6.23 19.41
N LYS A 60 -8.96 -7.15 19.51
CA LYS A 60 -10.02 -7.06 20.52
C LYS A 60 -9.47 -7.15 21.94
N GLN A 61 -8.47 -7.99 22.17
CA GLN A 61 -7.81 -8.09 23.47
C GLN A 61 -7.05 -6.81 23.82
N ILE A 62 -6.36 -6.21 22.85
CA ILE A 62 -5.68 -4.92 23.00
C ILE A 62 -6.65 -3.79 23.31
N GLN A 63 -7.77 -3.72 22.58
CA GLN A 63 -8.80 -2.69 22.79
C GLN A 63 -9.42 -2.77 24.20
N GLY A 64 -9.59 -3.99 24.73
CA GLY A 64 -10.14 -4.21 26.07
C GLY A 64 -9.14 -4.04 27.22
N ASN A 65 -7.85 -3.85 26.94
CA ASN A 65 -6.81 -3.82 27.97
C ASN A 65 -6.46 -2.37 28.35
N GLU A 66 -6.89 -1.95 29.54
CA GLU A 66 -6.66 -0.58 30.06
C GLU A 66 -5.18 -0.21 30.17
N ARG A 67 -4.31 -1.15 30.55
CA ARG A 67 -2.86 -0.89 30.65
C ARG A 67 -2.29 -0.58 29.28
N ILE A 68 -2.60 -1.39 28.28
CA ILE A 68 -2.15 -1.19 26.89
C ILE A 68 -2.66 0.15 26.36
N GLN A 69 -3.95 0.44 26.53
CA GLN A 69 -4.53 1.71 26.10
C GLN A 69 -3.87 2.91 26.81
N GLY A 70 -3.56 2.78 28.10
CA GLY A 70 -2.84 3.77 28.88
C GLY A 70 -1.41 4.02 28.37
N LEU A 71 -0.67 2.97 28.03
CA LEU A 71 0.67 3.08 27.44
C LEU A 71 0.60 3.75 26.06
N ILE A 72 -0.31 3.31 25.19
CA ILE A 72 -0.52 3.90 23.85
C ILE A 72 -0.86 5.39 23.96
N ALA A 73 -1.73 5.78 24.90
CA ALA A 73 -2.09 7.17 25.12
C ALA A 73 -0.89 8.02 25.57
N GLN A 74 -0.05 7.50 26.46
CA GLN A 74 1.17 8.17 26.92
C GLN A 74 2.19 8.32 25.78
N ILE A 75 2.42 7.27 24.98
CA ILE A 75 3.30 7.32 23.81
C ILE A 75 2.80 8.39 22.83
N LYS A 76 1.51 8.38 22.47
CA LYS A 76 0.91 9.38 21.57
C LYS A 76 1.04 10.81 22.10
N LYS A 77 0.91 11.01 23.42
CA LYS A 77 1.10 12.32 24.04
C LYS A 77 2.55 12.78 23.87
N LYS A 78 3.52 11.91 24.19
CA LYS A 78 4.95 12.22 24.05
C LYS A 78 5.37 12.46 22.59
N GLN A 79 4.84 11.71 21.64
CA GLN A 79 5.08 11.95 20.21
C GLN A 79 4.64 13.36 19.78
N LYS A 80 3.51 13.85 20.29
CA LYS A 80 3.07 15.24 20.06
C LYS A 80 4.01 16.25 20.72
N GLU A 81 4.48 15.95 21.93
CA GLU A 81 5.45 16.79 22.64
C GLU A 81 6.77 16.89 21.87
N ILE A 82 7.31 15.78 21.34
CA ILE A 82 8.50 15.78 20.46
C ILE A 82 8.30 16.72 19.29
N VAL A 83 7.22 16.52 18.51
CA VAL A 83 6.95 17.36 17.33
C VAL A 83 6.86 18.84 17.73
N ALA A 84 6.27 19.17 18.89
CA ALA A 84 6.22 20.54 19.39
C ALA A 84 7.62 21.08 19.78
N PHE A 85 8.44 20.28 20.46
CA PHE A 85 9.79 20.69 20.86
C PHE A 85 10.75 20.84 19.68
N GLU A 86 10.61 20.02 18.65
CA GLU A 86 11.39 20.13 17.42
C GLU A 86 10.96 21.34 16.57
N THR A 87 9.66 21.50 16.35
CA THR A 87 9.15 22.50 15.39
C THR A 87 8.94 23.88 16.00
N THR A 88 8.36 23.95 17.20
CA THR A 88 7.90 25.20 17.83
C THR A 88 8.96 25.77 18.74
N PHE A 89 9.48 24.95 19.66
CA PHE A 89 10.44 25.41 20.67
C PHE A 89 11.89 25.29 20.21
N LYS A 90 12.15 24.54 19.13
CA LYS A 90 13.49 24.26 18.56
C LYS A 90 14.50 23.84 19.63
N ASN A 91 14.05 23.00 20.56
CA ASN A 91 14.83 22.51 21.68
C ASN A 91 15.15 21.02 21.49
N ALA A 92 16.27 20.76 20.83
CA ALA A 92 16.72 19.41 20.50
C ALA A 92 17.03 18.57 21.76
N ASP A 93 17.56 19.19 22.82
CA ASP A 93 17.90 18.46 24.06
C ASP A 93 16.64 17.92 24.74
N MET A 94 15.57 18.71 24.76
CA MET A 94 14.28 18.26 25.30
C MET A 94 13.61 17.23 24.40
N ALA A 95 13.68 17.38 23.07
CA ALA A 95 13.17 16.38 22.14
C ALA A 95 13.86 15.02 22.36
N ALA A 96 15.19 15.00 22.41
CA ALA A 96 15.98 13.79 22.66
C ALA A 96 15.71 13.14 24.02
N LYS A 97 15.37 13.94 25.05
CA LYS A 97 14.95 13.39 26.35
C LYS A 97 13.59 12.70 26.23
N ILE A 98 12.64 13.30 25.52
CA ILE A 98 11.31 12.72 25.35
C ILE A 98 11.37 11.47 24.46
N GLU A 99 12.25 11.43 23.45
CA GLU A 99 12.52 10.23 22.64
C GLU A 99 12.89 9.04 23.52
N LYS A 100 13.85 9.21 24.45
CA LYS A 100 14.22 8.15 25.40
C LYS A 100 13.05 7.72 26.29
N GLU A 101 12.19 8.65 26.68
CA GLU A 101 10.99 8.31 27.46
C GLU A 101 9.96 7.54 26.62
N ILE A 102 9.91 7.77 25.30
CA ILE A 102 9.09 6.97 24.38
C ILE A 102 9.68 5.58 24.21
N GLU A 103 10.99 5.45 24.03
CA GLU A 103 11.67 4.15 23.92
C GLU A 103 11.35 3.26 25.12
N VAL A 104 11.44 3.79 26.35
CA VAL A 104 11.10 3.03 27.57
C VAL A 104 9.63 2.58 27.57
N LEU A 105 8.71 3.43 27.13
CA LEU A 105 7.28 3.07 27.05
C LEU A 105 7.00 2.07 25.92
N GLN A 106 7.74 2.14 24.81
CA GLN A 106 7.67 1.19 23.71
C GLN A 106 8.21 -0.18 24.15
N ASP A 107 9.34 -0.24 24.83
CA ASP A 107 9.89 -1.47 25.41
C ASP A 107 8.90 -2.11 26.39
N GLU A 108 8.24 -1.30 27.23
CA GLU A 108 7.19 -1.81 28.13
C GLU A 108 5.99 -2.36 27.35
N LEU A 109 5.56 -1.67 26.28
CA LEU A 109 4.45 -2.09 25.44
C LEU A 109 4.78 -3.39 24.69
N ASP A 110 5.95 -3.46 24.07
CA ASP A 110 6.43 -4.60 23.29
C ASP A 110 6.72 -5.82 24.17
N GLY A 111 7.03 -5.60 25.45
CA GLY A 111 7.15 -6.67 26.46
C GLY A 111 5.83 -7.35 26.83
N ILE A 112 4.68 -6.84 26.37
CA ILE A 112 3.36 -7.45 26.61
C ILE A 112 3.09 -8.52 25.54
N PRO A 113 2.87 -9.80 25.91
CA PRO A 113 2.73 -10.89 24.94
C PRO A 113 1.67 -10.67 23.85
N ILE A 114 0.53 -10.07 24.20
CA ILE A 114 -0.55 -9.81 23.24
C ILE A 114 -0.17 -8.73 22.22
N ILE A 115 0.76 -7.82 22.54
CA ILE A 115 1.28 -6.84 21.60
C ILE A 115 2.17 -7.53 20.57
N THR A 116 3.06 -8.43 21.01
CA THR A 116 3.87 -9.24 20.11
C THR A 116 3.02 -10.10 19.19
N GLU A 117 1.97 -10.75 19.72
CA GLU A 117 1.01 -11.52 18.92
C GLU A 117 0.30 -10.64 17.89
N PHE A 118 -0.12 -9.43 18.28
CA PHE A 118 -0.74 -8.48 17.36
C PHE A 118 0.23 -8.00 16.27
N GLN A 119 1.48 -7.70 16.60
CA GLN A 119 2.53 -7.34 15.63
C GLN A 119 2.79 -8.48 14.64
N GLN A 120 2.88 -9.72 15.13
CA GLN A 120 3.02 -10.90 14.27
C GLN A 120 1.80 -11.04 13.34
N SER A 121 0.58 -10.97 13.88
CA SER A 121 -0.63 -11.08 13.07
C SER A 121 -0.77 -9.98 12.00
N GLN A 122 -0.25 -8.77 12.27
CA GLN A 122 -0.16 -7.70 11.26
C GLN A 122 0.80 -8.07 10.13
N ALA A 123 1.97 -8.61 10.46
CA ALA A 123 2.94 -9.06 9.48
C ALA A 123 2.38 -10.21 8.63
N ASP A 124 1.68 -11.16 9.25
CA ASP A 124 1.08 -12.31 8.59
C ASP A 124 -0.03 -11.90 7.61
N ILE A 125 -0.92 -10.97 8.00
CA ILE A 125 -1.93 -10.42 7.09
C ILE A 125 -1.26 -9.73 5.90
N ASN A 126 -0.25 -8.91 6.14
CA ASN A 126 0.45 -8.23 5.05
C ASN A 126 1.12 -9.23 4.10
N TYR A 127 1.75 -10.28 4.64
CA TYR A 127 2.33 -11.35 3.84
C TYR A 127 1.28 -12.10 3.01
N LEU A 128 0.13 -12.44 3.61
CA LEU A 128 -1.00 -13.05 2.91
C LEU A 128 -1.47 -12.20 1.72
N LEU A 129 -1.70 -10.91 1.96
CA LEU A 129 -2.15 -9.98 0.91
C LEU A 129 -1.10 -9.83 -0.20
N GLN A 130 0.18 -9.70 0.15
CA GLN A 130 1.27 -9.61 -0.82
C GLN A 130 1.43 -10.89 -1.65
N THR A 131 1.23 -12.06 -1.04
CA THR A 131 1.26 -13.35 -1.72
C THR A 131 0.14 -13.44 -2.75
N ILE A 132 -1.08 -13.06 -2.39
CA ILE A 132 -2.24 -13.04 -3.30
C ILE A 132 -2.00 -12.12 -4.49
N VAL A 133 -1.50 -10.90 -4.24
CA VAL A 133 -1.17 -9.96 -5.31
C VAL A 133 -0.08 -10.51 -6.23
N SER A 134 0.91 -11.21 -5.68
CA SER A 134 1.97 -11.83 -6.47
C SER A 134 1.43 -12.96 -7.34
N VAL A 135 0.59 -13.85 -6.81
CA VAL A 135 -0.07 -14.91 -7.60
C VAL A 135 -0.92 -14.32 -8.73
N ILE A 136 -1.68 -13.24 -8.47
CA ILE A 136 -2.46 -12.56 -9.51
C ILE A 136 -1.54 -12.01 -10.60
N ARG A 137 -0.46 -11.31 -10.21
CA ARG A 137 0.54 -10.75 -11.14
C ARG A 137 1.16 -11.85 -12.01
N ASP A 138 1.64 -12.91 -11.39
CA ASP A 138 2.35 -14.00 -12.06
C ASP A 138 1.41 -14.74 -13.02
N THR A 139 0.16 -15.00 -12.59
CA THR A 139 -0.86 -15.61 -13.46
C THR A 139 -1.16 -14.77 -14.70
N VAL A 140 -1.25 -13.44 -14.54
CA VAL A 140 -1.47 -12.53 -15.67
C VAL A 140 -0.25 -12.53 -16.61
N ALA A 141 0.97 -12.48 -16.06
CA ALA A 141 2.21 -12.52 -16.84
C ALA A 141 2.35 -13.81 -17.65
N ASP A 142 2.02 -14.96 -17.05
CA ASP A 142 2.03 -16.26 -17.72
C ASP A 142 1.04 -16.29 -18.89
N LYS A 143 -0.16 -15.75 -18.71
CA LYS A 143 -1.18 -15.71 -19.77
C LYS A 143 -0.76 -14.84 -20.95
N ILE A 144 -0.16 -13.67 -20.70
CA ILE A 144 0.39 -12.80 -21.75
C ILE A 144 1.49 -13.55 -22.52
N THR A 145 2.42 -14.19 -21.80
CA THR A 145 3.54 -14.92 -22.41
C THR A 145 3.07 -16.09 -23.29
N ILE A 146 2.01 -16.79 -22.88
CA ILE A 146 1.40 -17.88 -23.67
C ILE A 146 0.71 -17.34 -24.93
N GLU A 147 0.02 -16.21 -24.84
CA GLU A 147 -0.65 -15.58 -25.99
C GLU A 147 0.37 -15.12 -27.04
N ASP A 148 1.52 -14.58 -26.63
CA ASP A 148 2.60 -14.18 -27.54
C ASP A 148 3.28 -15.38 -28.23
N ALA A 149 3.31 -16.56 -27.59
CA ALA A 149 3.91 -17.77 -28.14
C ALA A 149 3.04 -18.48 -29.20
N GLN A 150 1.76 -18.13 -29.35
CA GLN A 150 0.85 -18.73 -30.34
C GLN A 150 0.80 -17.98 -31.69
N VAL A 151 1.64 -16.96 -31.89
CA VAL A 151 1.56 -16.08 -33.08
C VAL A 151 2.53 -16.47 -34.22
N GLU A 152 3.38 -17.49 -34.06
CA GLU A 152 4.23 -17.97 -35.18
C GLU A 152 4.05 -19.47 -35.45
N GLU A 153 3.34 -19.77 -36.54
CA GLU A 153 3.81 -20.59 -37.67
C GLU A 153 2.71 -20.59 -38.76
N PRO A 154 2.82 -19.79 -39.84
CA PRO A 154 2.09 -20.11 -41.06
C PRO A 154 2.77 -21.33 -41.70
N GLU A 155 2.06 -22.47 -41.71
CA GLU A 155 2.32 -23.57 -42.62
C GLU A 155 2.15 -23.06 -44.07
N GLU A 156 3.24 -22.62 -44.70
CA GLU A 156 3.40 -22.68 -46.16
C GLU A 156 4.87 -22.52 -46.55
N CYS A 157 5.64 -23.61 -46.37
CA CYS A 157 6.75 -23.90 -47.28
C CYS A 157 6.18 -24.70 -48.46
N MET A 158 5.86 -24.01 -49.56
CA MET A 158 5.99 -24.54 -50.94
C MET A 158 6.28 -23.40 -51.92
#